data_AF-A0A340XPG9-F1
#
_entry.id   AF-A0A340XPG9-F1
#
_cell.length_a   1.000
_cell.length_b   1.000
_cell.length_c   1.000
_cell.angle_alpha   90.00
_cell.angle_beta   90.00
_cell.angle_gamma   90.00
#
_symmetry.space_group_name_H-M   'P 1'
#
loop_
_entity.id
_entity.type
_entity.pdbx_description
1 polymer ?
#
loop_
_entity_poly.entity_id
_entity_poly.type
_entity_poly.pdbx_seq_one_letter_code
_entity_poly.pdbx_strand_id
1 'polypeptide(L)'
;MAVSAQLLVEELEIFGLECEEALVEKLIELCVLYGQNEEGMAGELIAFCTSTRKDCLTSETLNSFEHEFLSKRLSKARLGASKDSGHAGARDIVSIQELIEVEEEEETLLNAYTTPSKGSQKRAITTPETPLTKRSVSTRSPHQLLSPSSFSPSATPSQKYSSRSNRGEVVTSFGSAQVMSWSGREGASNISLKVLGYPEPLTGSYKSMFQKLPDIREVLTCKIEELGTELKEHYKIEAFTPVLVTAQEPVTLLGQIGCDSNGKLNHKSVVLEGDREHSSGAQIPVDLSELKEYSLFPGQVVVMEGINTTGRKLVATRLYEGVPLPFHQPTEEDGDSEQIMVLVACGPYTTSDSITFDPLLDLITVINRDQPDVCILFGPFLDAKHEQVESCLLTSPFEDVFKQCLRTIIEGTRSSGSHLIFIPSLRDVHHEPVYPQPPFSCSDLPREDKKRVHFVSEPCTLSVNGMIFGLTSTDLLLHMGAEEISSSSGTSDRFSRILKHILTQRSYYPLYPPQEDMAIDYENFYAYAQLPVTPDVFIAPSELRYFVKDILGCICVNPGRLTKGQVGGTFGRLYLRRRAADTEGRRSPCTAAQVVRI
;
A
#
# COMPACT_ATOMS: atom_id res chain seq x y z
N MET A 1 19.68 4.36 -47.72
CA MET A 1 20.96 4.95 -48.18
C MET A 1 21.78 3.84 -48.80
N ALA A 2 22.47 4.10 -49.91
CA ALA A 2 23.44 3.14 -50.44
C ALA A 2 24.75 3.37 -49.68
N VAL A 3 25.20 2.37 -48.93
CA VAL A 3 26.41 2.43 -48.10
C VAL A 3 27.52 1.67 -48.83
N SER A 4 28.67 2.30 -49.06
CA SER A 4 29.83 1.73 -49.74
C SER A 4 30.78 1.07 -48.74
N ALA A 5 30.99 -0.24 -48.90
CA ALA A 5 31.95 -0.99 -48.09
C ALA A 5 33.38 -0.42 -48.19
N GLN A 6 33.77 0.05 -49.38
CA GLN A 6 35.11 0.58 -49.64
C GLN A 6 35.36 1.89 -48.88
N LEU A 7 34.39 2.80 -48.89
CA LEU A 7 34.50 4.08 -48.16
C LEU A 7 34.51 3.87 -46.65
N LEU A 8 33.75 2.91 -46.15
CA LEU A 8 33.71 2.60 -44.71
C LEU A 8 35.04 2.05 -44.20
N VAL A 9 35.72 1.22 -45.00
CA VAL A 9 37.06 0.69 -44.68
C VAL A 9 38.09 1.81 -44.74
N GLU A 10 38.06 2.67 -45.77
CA GLU A 10 38.95 3.82 -45.88
C GLU A 10 38.83 4.75 -44.66
N GLU A 11 37.60 5.05 -44.19
CA GLU A 11 37.38 5.89 -43.01
C GLU A 11 37.89 5.23 -41.72
N LEU A 12 37.80 3.91 -41.56
CA LEU A 12 38.33 3.22 -40.38
C LEU A 12 39.87 3.14 -40.39
N GLU A 13 40.47 2.95 -41.58
CA GLU A 13 41.91 2.91 -41.76
C GLU A 13 42.57 4.26 -41.46
N ILE A 14 41.91 5.40 -41.74
CA ILE A 14 42.41 6.74 -41.38
C ILE A 14 42.74 6.84 -39.88
N PHE A 15 42.02 6.11 -39.03
CA PHE A 15 42.19 6.12 -37.57
C PHE A 15 42.89 4.87 -37.03
N GLY A 16 43.51 4.07 -37.91
CA GLY A 16 44.32 2.91 -37.53
C GLY A 16 43.51 1.70 -37.04
N LEU A 17 42.23 1.60 -37.40
CA LEU A 17 41.37 0.48 -37.05
C LEU A 17 41.27 -0.49 -38.23
N GLU A 18 42.04 -1.58 -38.19
CA GLU A 18 41.91 -2.67 -39.16
C GLU A 18 40.63 -3.47 -38.92
N CYS A 19 39.82 -3.66 -39.96
CA CYS A 19 38.52 -4.32 -39.89
C CYS A 19 38.47 -5.52 -40.84
N GLU A 20 38.12 -6.70 -40.33
CA GLU A 20 37.93 -7.90 -41.16
C GLU A 20 36.68 -7.77 -42.05
N GLU A 21 36.69 -8.39 -43.23
CA GLU A 21 35.62 -8.29 -44.24
C GLU A 21 34.23 -8.67 -43.67
N ALA A 22 34.17 -9.66 -42.76
CA ALA A 22 32.95 -10.08 -42.08
C ALA A 22 32.38 -9.03 -41.10
N LEU A 23 33.24 -8.16 -40.54
CA LEU A 23 32.83 -7.08 -39.65
C LEU A 23 32.36 -5.85 -40.43
N VAL A 24 32.89 -5.65 -41.64
CA VAL A 24 32.46 -4.60 -42.57
C VAL A 24 31.01 -4.81 -43.01
N GLU A 25 30.63 -6.05 -43.34
CA GLU A 25 29.23 -6.38 -43.69
C GLU A 25 28.26 -6.01 -42.55
N LYS A 26 28.62 -6.36 -41.31
CA LYS A 26 27.81 -6.02 -40.14
C LYS A 26 27.74 -4.51 -39.89
N LEU A 27 28.83 -3.78 -40.12
CA LEU A 27 28.82 -2.32 -40.00
C LEU A 27 27.95 -1.65 -41.07
N ILE A 28 27.90 -2.20 -42.28
CA ILE A 28 26.98 -1.75 -43.34
C ILE A 28 25.53 -1.98 -42.91
N GLU A 29 25.21 -3.14 -42.33
CA GLU A 29 23.89 -3.40 -41.76
C GLU A 29 23.52 -2.36 -40.70
N LEU A 30 24.45 -2.03 -39.80
CA LEU A 30 24.24 -0.98 -38.78
C LEU A 30 24.07 0.41 -39.41
N CYS A 31 24.82 0.76 -40.46
CA CYS A 31 24.63 2.04 -41.17
C CYS A 31 23.22 2.16 -41.74
N VAL A 32 22.71 1.07 -42.33
CA VAL A 32 21.34 1.03 -42.88
C VAL A 32 20.30 1.07 -41.76
N LEU A 33 20.49 0.29 -40.69
CA LEU A 33 19.53 0.15 -39.60
C LEU A 33 19.39 1.43 -38.77
N TYR A 34 20.49 2.17 -38.59
CA TYR A 34 20.52 3.42 -37.82
C TYR A 34 20.52 4.69 -38.69
N GLY A 35 20.42 4.53 -40.03
CA GLY A 35 20.29 5.64 -40.97
C GLY A 35 21.48 6.60 -40.96
N GLN A 36 22.71 6.07 -40.86
CA GLN A 36 23.94 6.88 -40.87
C GLN A 36 24.74 6.65 -42.15
N ASN A 37 25.50 7.67 -42.56
CA ASN A 37 26.53 7.54 -43.59
C ASN A 37 27.80 6.92 -43.00
N GLU A 38 28.71 6.53 -43.88
CA GLU A 38 29.96 5.84 -43.59
C GLU A 38 30.83 6.63 -42.60
N GLU A 39 31.02 7.92 -42.88
CA GLU A 39 31.80 8.85 -42.03
C GLU A 39 31.19 8.97 -40.62
N GLY A 40 29.85 9.09 -40.53
CA GLY A 40 29.15 9.23 -39.26
C GLY A 40 29.26 7.96 -38.40
N MET A 41 29.10 6.79 -39.02
CA MET A 41 29.21 5.52 -38.31
C MET A 41 30.66 5.25 -37.86
N ALA A 42 31.64 5.49 -38.73
CA ALA A 42 33.06 5.32 -38.39
C ALA A 42 33.45 6.25 -37.23
N GLY A 43 33.07 7.54 -37.28
CA GLY A 43 33.35 8.51 -36.21
C GLY A 43 32.76 8.10 -34.85
N GLU A 44 31.53 7.59 -34.82
CA GLU A 44 30.91 7.14 -33.58
C GLU A 44 31.55 5.86 -33.03
N LEU A 45 31.89 4.91 -33.91
CA LEU A 45 32.60 3.70 -33.52
C LEU A 45 33.98 4.02 -32.94
N ILE A 46 34.71 4.96 -33.54
CA ILE A 46 36.01 5.42 -33.03
C ILE A 46 35.84 6.10 -31.67
N ALA A 47 34.84 6.96 -31.50
CA ALA A 47 34.55 7.59 -30.21
C ALA A 47 34.23 6.54 -29.13
N PHE A 48 33.47 5.51 -29.48
CA PHE A 48 33.16 4.40 -28.59
C PHE A 48 34.40 3.59 -28.21
N CYS A 49 35.22 3.18 -29.18
CA CYS A 49 36.47 2.45 -28.93
C CYS A 49 37.44 3.27 -28.06
N THR A 50 37.56 4.58 -28.32
CA THR A 50 38.39 5.50 -27.53
C THR A 50 37.89 5.60 -26.09
N SER A 51 36.58 5.71 -25.89
CA SER A 51 35.98 5.81 -24.54
C SER A 51 36.09 4.52 -23.73
N THR A 52 36.11 3.37 -24.40
CA THR A 52 36.15 2.04 -23.78
C THR A 52 37.54 1.41 -23.73
N ARG A 53 38.56 2.09 -24.28
CA ARG A 53 39.97 1.63 -24.40
C ARG A 53 40.08 0.25 -25.08
N LYS A 54 39.30 0.03 -26.14
CA LYS A 54 39.37 -1.18 -26.96
C LYS A 54 40.14 -0.85 -28.24
N ASP A 55 41.36 -1.37 -28.33
CA ASP A 55 42.27 -1.05 -29.44
C ASP A 55 42.03 -1.92 -30.69
N CYS A 56 41.24 -3.01 -30.58
CA CYS A 56 40.94 -3.91 -31.71
C CYS A 56 39.43 -4.08 -31.96
N LEU A 57 39.05 -4.03 -33.24
CA LEU A 57 37.70 -4.30 -33.69
C LEU A 57 37.47 -5.80 -33.71
N THR A 58 36.57 -6.27 -32.84
CA THR A 58 36.10 -7.65 -32.79
C THR A 58 34.58 -7.67 -32.88
N SER A 59 34.00 -8.83 -33.21
CA SER A 59 32.54 -9.02 -33.22
C SER A 59 31.89 -8.65 -31.88
N GLU A 60 32.59 -8.88 -30.76
CA GLU A 60 32.14 -8.52 -29.42
C GLU A 60 32.17 -7.00 -29.17
N THR A 61 33.19 -6.30 -29.68
CA THR A 61 33.24 -4.83 -29.65
C THR A 61 32.08 -4.22 -30.44
N LEU A 62 31.77 -4.79 -31.61
CA LEU A 62 30.64 -4.36 -32.46
C LEU A 62 29.27 -4.62 -31.81
N ASN A 63 29.08 -5.77 -31.17
CA ASN A 63 27.87 -6.05 -30.39
C ASN A 63 27.70 -5.08 -29.23
N SER A 64 28.80 -4.77 -28.53
CA SER A 64 28.79 -3.81 -27.42
C SER A 64 28.43 -2.41 -27.92
N PHE A 65 29.01 -1.99 -29.05
CA PHE A 65 28.72 -0.71 -29.68
C PHE A 65 27.23 -0.58 -30.07
N GLU A 66 26.67 -1.63 -30.67
CA GLU A 66 25.25 -1.65 -31.03
C GLU A 66 24.34 -1.55 -29.80
N HIS A 67 24.56 -2.40 -28.80
CA HIS A 67 23.69 -2.47 -27.62
C HIS A 67 23.85 -1.28 -26.67
N GLU A 68 25.07 -0.85 -26.40
CA GLU A 68 25.34 0.15 -25.38
C GLU A 68 25.20 1.59 -25.89
N PHE A 69 25.43 1.80 -27.19
CA PHE A 69 25.50 3.12 -27.80
C PHE A 69 24.39 3.35 -28.84
N LEU A 70 24.35 2.57 -29.93
CA LEU A 70 23.41 2.81 -31.04
C LEU A 70 21.93 2.62 -30.63
N SER A 71 21.61 1.58 -29.85
CA SER A 71 20.23 1.30 -29.40
C SER A 71 19.65 2.41 -28.50
N LYS A 72 20.50 3.03 -27.66
CA LYS A 72 20.13 4.20 -26.83
C LYS A 72 19.89 5.44 -27.67
N ARG A 73 20.51 5.54 -28.86
CA ARG A 73 20.28 6.64 -29.79
C ARG A 73 18.94 6.49 -30.51
N LEU A 74 18.56 5.28 -30.92
CA LEU A 74 17.28 5.02 -31.59
C LEU A 74 16.07 5.34 -30.66
N SER A 75 16.21 5.06 -29.36
CA SER A 75 15.23 5.48 -28.34
C SER A 75 15.17 7.00 -28.13
N LYS A 76 16.30 7.71 -28.18
CA LYS A 76 16.33 9.20 -28.16
C LYS A 76 15.86 9.85 -29.47
N ALA A 77 16.14 9.26 -30.62
CA ALA A 77 15.76 9.78 -31.93
C ALA A 77 14.25 9.67 -32.19
N ARG A 78 13.59 8.61 -31.65
CA ARG A 78 12.12 8.52 -31.64
C ARG A 78 11.45 9.59 -30.77
N LEU A 79 12.15 10.12 -29.77
CA LEU A 79 11.72 11.29 -28.98
C LEU A 79 12.07 12.63 -29.66
N GLY A 80 12.97 12.61 -30.64
CA GLY A 80 13.48 13.80 -31.34
C GLY A 80 12.78 14.14 -32.67
N ALA A 81 12.08 13.19 -33.31
CA ALA A 81 11.41 13.40 -34.59
C ALA A 81 10.16 14.32 -34.55
N SER A 82 9.82 14.88 -33.38
CA SER A 82 8.81 15.93 -33.21
C SER A 82 9.40 17.34 -33.08
N LYS A 83 10.71 17.53 -33.23
CA LYS A 83 11.34 18.85 -33.14
C LYS A 83 12.29 19.06 -34.29
N ASP A 84 11.81 19.72 -35.33
CA ASP A 84 12.68 20.56 -36.12
C ASP A 84 11.99 21.87 -36.52
N SER A 85 12.24 22.92 -35.74
CA SER A 85 12.79 24.20 -36.22
C SER A 85 12.64 25.28 -35.14
N GLY A 86 13.72 26.03 -34.92
CA GLY A 86 13.71 27.31 -34.21
C GLY A 86 14.08 27.22 -32.73
N HIS A 87 15.25 27.80 -32.40
CA HIS A 87 15.65 28.13 -31.03
C HIS A 87 14.50 28.74 -30.23
N ALA A 88 14.05 28.06 -29.17
CA ALA A 88 13.11 28.62 -28.21
C ALA A 88 13.89 29.23 -27.04
N GLY A 89 14.32 30.48 -27.23
CA GLY A 89 14.29 31.42 -26.11
C GLY A 89 12.85 31.52 -25.55
N ALA A 90 12.71 32.02 -24.33
CA ALA A 90 11.45 32.11 -23.59
C ALA A 90 10.21 32.27 -24.49
N ARG A 91 9.36 31.23 -24.57
CA ARG A 91 8.11 31.27 -25.34
C ARG A 91 7.09 32.10 -24.58
N ASP A 92 6.40 32.97 -25.30
CA ASP A 92 5.31 33.81 -24.81
C ASP A 92 4.07 32.96 -24.50
N ILE A 93 3.37 33.32 -23.42
CA ILE A 93 2.22 32.61 -22.82
C ILE A 93 1.08 32.41 -23.82
N VAL A 94 0.99 33.29 -24.82
CA VAL A 94 -0.03 33.26 -25.88
C VAL A 94 0.08 32.00 -26.77
N SER A 95 1.29 31.47 -26.99
CA SER A 95 1.50 30.35 -27.91
C SER A 95 1.16 28.97 -27.29
N ILE A 96 1.01 28.90 -25.97
CA ILE A 96 0.55 27.68 -25.26
C ILE A 96 -0.98 27.59 -25.28
N GLN A 97 -1.66 28.74 -25.25
CA GLN A 97 -3.12 28.81 -25.28
C GLN A 97 -3.69 28.34 -26.64
N GLU A 98 -3.04 28.70 -27.75
CA GLU A 98 -3.41 28.20 -29.09
C GLU A 98 -3.29 26.68 -29.21
N LEU A 99 -2.32 26.04 -28.54
CA LEU A 99 -2.15 24.58 -28.58
C LEU A 99 -3.26 23.85 -27.79
N ILE A 100 -3.70 24.42 -26.68
CA ILE A 100 -4.79 23.88 -25.85
C ILE A 100 -6.13 24.00 -26.58
N GLU A 101 -6.37 25.13 -27.25
CA GLU A 101 -7.59 25.35 -28.04
C GLU A 101 -7.65 24.41 -29.25
N VAL A 102 -6.51 24.11 -29.89
CA VAL A 102 -6.44 23.13 -30.99
C VAL A 102 -6.69 21.69 -30.49
N GLU A 103 -6.18 21.30 -29.32
CA GLU A 103 -6.48 19.99 -28.71
C GLU A 103 -7.96 19.84 -28.32
N GLU A 104 -8.59 20.90 -27.77
CA GLU A 104 -10.02 20.90 -27.45
C GLU A 104 -10.92 20.83 -28.71
N GLU A 105 -10.50 21.49 -29.81
CA GLU A 105 -11.19 21.40 -31.09
C GLU A 105 -11.06 19.99 -31.73
N GLU A 106 -9.92 19.33 -31.59
CA GLU A 106 -9.71 17.95 -32.05
C GLU A 106 -10.56 16.94 -31.25
N GLU A 107 -10.63 17.05 -29.91
CA GLU A 107 -11.51 16.21 -29.09
C GLU A 107 -13.01 16.40 -29.42
N THR A 108 -13.40 17.64 -29.73
CA THR A 108 -14.78 17.96 -30.11
C THR A 108 -15.13 17.38 -31.49
N LEU A 109 -14.19 17.40 -32.44
CA LEU A 109 -14.34 16.77 -33.76
C LEU A 109 -14.39 15.25 -33.67
N LEU A 110 -13.59 14.62 -32.81
CA LEU A 110 -13.59 13.16 -32.58
C LEU A 110 -14.95 12.67 -32.03
N ASN A 111 -15.59 13.46 -31.18
CA ASN A 111 -16.91 13.16 -30.63
C ASN A 111 -18.04 13.22 -31.68
N ALA A 112 -17.88 14.02 -32.75
CA ALA A 112 -18.90 14.17 -33.81
C ALA A 112 -19.01 12.95 -34.75
N TYR A 113 -18.04 12.02 -34.73
CA TYR A 113 -18.06 10.79 -35.53
C TYR A 113 -18.66 9.58 -34.81
N THR A 114 -19.10 9.73 -33.56
CA THR A 114 -19.78 8.64 -32.82
C THR A 114 -21.27 8.59 -33.16
N THR A 115 -21.77 7.39 -33.48
CA THR A 115 -23.17 7.18 -33.88
C THR A 115 -24.09 7.04 -32.66
N PRO A 116 -25.27 7.71 -32.61
CA PRO A 116 -26.13 7.70 -31.43
C PRO A 116 -27.03 6.45 -31.41
N SER A 117 -26.90 5.60 -30.38
CA SER A 117 -27.89 4.55 -30.09
C SER A 117 -29.05 5.13 -29.27
N LYS A 118 -30.27 4.94 -29.77
CA LYS A 118 -31.53 5.40 -29.16
C LYS A 118 -31.88 4.55 -27.94
N GLY A 119 -32.14 5.17 -26.78
CA GLY A 119 -32.93 4.54 -25.72
C GLY A 119 -32.77 5.06 -24.30
N SER A 120 -33.65 6.01 -23.92
CA SER A 120 -34.04 6.42 -22.56
C SER A 120 -33.03 7.19 -21.70
N GLN A 121 -33.25 8.50 -21.64
CA GLN A 121 -32.65 9.41 -20.68
C GLN A 121 -32.92 8.97 -19.23
N LYS A 122 -31.87 8.59 -18.50
CA LYS A 122 -31.81 8.67 -17.04
C LYS A 122 -30.48 9.30 -16.61
N ARG A 123 -30.62 10.45 -15.95
CA ARG A 123 -29.65 11.27 -15.22
C ARG A 123 -28.31 10.59 -14.89
N ALA A 124 -27.23 11.26 -15.26
CA ALA A 124 -25.94 11.10 -14.59
C ALA A 124 -26.14 11.44 -13.10
N ILE A 125 -26.00 10.45 -12.23
CA ILE A 125 -25.87 10.64 -10.79
C ILE A 125 -24.40 11.02 -10.57
N THR A 126 -24.12 12.31 -10.55
CA THR A 126 -22.93 12.83 -9.89
C THR A 126 -23.29 13.03 -8.42
N THR A 127 -22.81 12.14 -7.57
CA THR A 127 -22.78 12.36 -6.12
C THR A 127 -21.43 12.99 -5.77
N PRO A 128 -21.39 14.24 -5.27
CA PRO A 128 -20.26 14.73 -4.50
C PRO A 128 -20.40 14.25 -3.05
N GLU A 129 -19.43 13.48 -2.55
CA GLU A 129 -19.30 13.19 -1.13
C GLU A 129 -18.77 14.43 -0.40
N THR A 130 -19.65 15.38 -0.10
CA THR A 130 -19.63 16.31 1.05
C THR A 130 -20.72 17.37 0.88
N PRO A 131 -21.51 17.71 1.92
CA PRO A 131 -22.49 18.78 1.82
C PRO A 131 -21.78 20.13 1.91
N LEU A 132 -21.43 20.69 0.75
CA LEU A 132 -21.00 22.10 0.65
C LEU A 132 -22.19 23.01 0.96
N THR A 133 -22.13 23.69 2.10
CA THR A 133 -23.04 24.79 2.46
C THR A 133 -22.96 25.89 1.39
N LYS A 134 -24.07 26.14 0.71
CA LYS A 134 -24.20 27.20 -0.31
C LYS A 134 -24.03 28.59 0.31
N ARG A 135 -22.81 29.13 0.25
CA ARG A 135 -22.54 30.57 0.09
C ARG A 135 -21.08 30.78 -0.32
N SER A 136 -20.82 30.71 -1.62
CA SER A 136 -19.68 31.41 -2.22
C SER A 136 -20.12 31.87 -3.60
N VAL A 137 -19.90 33.15 -3.85
CA VAL A 137 -20.32 33.87 -5.05
C VAL A 137 -19.42 33.43 -6.20
N SER A 138 -20.05 33.14 -7.33
CA SER A 138 -19.42 32.82 -8.60
C SER A 138 -18.47 33.90 -9.09
N THR A 139 -17.19 33.56 -9.26
CA THR A 139 -16.31 34.14 -10.29
C THR A 139 -15.39 33.06 -10.81
N ARG A 140 -15.79 32.42 -11.93
CA ARG A 140 -14.88 31.64 -12.78
C ARG A 140 -14.14 32.62 -13.68
N SER A 141 -12.88 32.91 -13.35
CA SER A 141 -11.89 33.42 -14.30
C SER A 141 -10.55 32.71 -14.05
N PRO A 142 -9.72 32.42 -15.08
CA PRO A 142 -8.52 31.60 -14.93
C PRO A 142 -7.31 32.36 -14.35
N HIS A 143 -7.50 33.56 -13.78
CA HIS A 143 -6.42 34.46 -13.39
C HIS A 143 -6.22 34.63 -11.87
N GLN A 144 -6.62 33.67 -11.04
CA GLN A 144 -6.38 33.74 -9.58
C GLN A 144 -5.24 32.85 -9.07
N LEU A 145 -4.19 32.61 -9.86
CA LEU A 145 -3.03 31.84 -9.37
C LEU A 145 -2.16 32.61 -8.35
N LEU A 146 -2.33 33.93 -8.21
CA LEU A 146 -1.65 34.74 -7.19
C LEU A 146 -2.60 35.80 -6.65
N SER A 147 -3.56 35.39 -5.83
CA SER A 147 -4.35 36.34 -5.03
C SER A 147 -3.74 36.50 -3.63
N PRO A 148 -3.74 37.69 -3.01
CA PRO A 148 -3.31 37.85 -1.62
C PRO A 148 -4.08 36.94 -0.65
N SER A 149 -5.31 36.57 -0.99
CA SER A 149 -6.14 35.61 -0.27
C SER A 149 -5.56 34.19 -0.25
N SER A 150 -4.78 33.80 -1.27
CA SER A 150 -4.09 32.50 -1.31
C SER A 150 -2.90 32.42 -0.34
N PHE A 151 -2.41 33.56 0.15
CA PHE A 151 -1.30 33.68 1.11
C PHE A 151 -1.72 34.24 2.48
N SER A 152 -3.01 34.55 2.64
CA SER A 152 -3.53 35.10 3.89
C SER A 152 -3.83 33.95 4.87
N PRO A 153 -3.47 34.06 6.16
CA PRO A 153 -3.83 33.06 7.15
C PRO A 153 -5.33 32.77 7.13
N SER A 154 -5.73 31.49 7.27
CA SER A 154 -7.13 31.10 7.36
C SER A 154 -7.86 31.97 8.38
N ALA A 155 -9.03 32.51 8.02
CA ALA A 155 -9.77 33.41 8.90
C ALA A 155 -10.44 32.69 10.09
N THR A 156 -10.73 31.40 9.96
CA THR A 156 -11.42 30.57 10.99
C THR A 156 -10.89 29.12 11.04
N PRO A 157 -9.57 28.89 11.17
CA PRO A 157 -9.01 27.55 11.20
C PRO A 157 -9.58 26.74 12.38
N SER A 158 -9.97 25.49 12.12
CA SER A 158 -10.39 24.51 13.15
C SER A 158 -11.56 24.94 14.05
N GLN A 159 -12.41 25.89 13.63
CA GLN A 159 -13.49 26.43 14.48
C GLN A 159 -14.47 25.34 14.96
N LYS A 160 -14.84 24.39 14.09
CA LYS A 160 -15.74 23.28 14.45
C LYS A 160 -15.09 22.30 15.41
N TYR A 161 -13.79 22.07 15.28
CA TYR A 161 -13.03 21.20 16.18
C TYR A 161 -12.91 21.80 17.58
N SER A 162 -12.54 23.07 17.67
CA SER A 162 -12.33 23.75 18.95
C SER A 162 -13.62 23.99 19.74
N SER A 163 -14.77 24.04 19.06
CA SER A 163 -16.10 24.21 19.70
C SER A 163 -16.80 22.89 20.05
N ARG A 164 -16.12 21.75 19.92
CA ARG A 164 -16.72 20.43 20.20
C ARG A 164 -17.06 20.26 21.68
N SER A 165 -18.21 19.64 21.96
CA SER A 165 -18.70 19.35 23.32
C SER A 165 -18.51 17.90 23.75
N ASN A 166 -18.13 17.02 22.83
CA ASN A 166 -18.02 15.58 23.00
C ASN A 166 -16.59 15.10 23.33
N ARG A 167 -15.71 16.03 23.74
CA ARG A 167 -14.33 15.73 24.15
C ARG A 167 -14.32 14.73 25.31
N GLY A 168 -13.56 13.64 25.19
CA GLY A 168 -13.44 12.61 26.22
C GLY A 168 -14.61 11.62 26.30
N GLU A 169 -15.60 11.71 25.42
CA GLU A 169 -16.71 10.75 25.35
C GLU A 169 -16.19 9.35 24.99
N VAL A 170 -16.50 8.35 25.80
CA VAL A 170 -16.22 6.93 25.50
C VAL A 170 -17.30 6.42 24.55
N VAL A 171 -16.89 6.04 23.35
CA VAL A 171 -17.82 5.63 22.28
C VAL A 171 -17.90 4.13 22.06
N THR A 172 -16.87 3.39 22.49
CA THR A 172 -16.83 1.92 22.51
C THR A 172 -16.03 1.44 23.72
N SER A 173 -16.48 0.35 24.33
CA SER A 173 -15.77 -0.32 25.43
C SER A 173 -15.76 -1.84 25.22
N PHE A 174 -14.70 -2.48 25.65
CA PHE A 174 -14.52 -3.95 25.62
C PHE A 174 -13.89 -4.42 26.94
N GLY A 175 -14.24 -5.63 27.37
CA GLY A 175 -13.76 -6.21 28.63
C GLY A 175 -14.24 -5.44 29.87
N SER A 176 -13.44 -5.44 30.94
CA SER A 176 -13.78 -4.80 32.22
C SER A 176 -13.56 -3.27 32.24
N ALA A 177 -13.67 -2.60 31.09
CA ALA A 177 -13.30 -1.21 30.89
C ALA A 177 -14.13 -0.16 31.67
N GLN A 178 -15.32 -0.51 32.16
CA GLN A 178 -16.24 0.45 32.81
C GLN A 178 -15.86 0.80 34.26
N VAL A 179 -14.93 0.06 34.87
CA VAL A 179 -14.61 0.13 36.31
C VAL A 179 -13.23 0.77 36.56
N MET A 180 -12.51 1.20 35.52
CA MET A 180 -11.08 1.56 35.64
C MET A 180 -10.82 3.03 35.36
N SER A 181 -10.06 3.70 36.25
CA SER A 181 -9.38 4.95 35.95
C SER A 181 -8.19 4.64 35.04
N TRP A 182 -8.17 5.23 33.85
CA TRP A 182 -7.10 5.00 32.89
C TRP A 182 -5.87 5.84 33.23
N SER A 183 -4.85 5.20 33.78
CA SER A 183 -3.49 5.70 33.77
C SER A 183 -2.48 4.57 33.58
N GLY A 184 -1.34 4.87 32.96
CA GLY A 184 -0.15 4.02 33.02
C GLY A 184 0.64 4.27 34.30
N ARG A 185 1.85 3.72 34.39
CA ARG A 185 2.73 3.87 35.56
C ARG A 185 3.96 4.72 35.22
N GLU A 186 3.87 6.05 35.30
CA GLU A 186 4.97 7.05 35.35
C GLU A 186 6.38 6.58 34.85
N GLY A 187 6.50 5.94 33.68
CA GLY A 187 7.75 5.37 33.15
C GLY A 187 8.50 4.36 34.05
N ALA A 188 7.87 3.79 35.08
CA ALA A 188 8.54 2.97 36.10
C ALA A 188 8.59 1.46 35.78
N SER A 189 7.75 0.97 34.88
CA SER A 189 7.74 -0.43 34.46
C SER A 189 8.82 -0.70 33.41
N ASN A 190 9.58 -1.79 33.55
CA ASN A 190 10.48 -2.27 32.51
C ASN A 190 9.65 -2.69 31.28
N ILE A 191 9.57 -1.81 30.27
CA ILE A 191 8.93 -2.11 28.98
C ILE A 191 9.95 -2.72 28.02
N SER A 192 9.71 -3.96 27.62
CA SER A 192 10.45 -4.63 26.55
C SER A 192 9.70 -4.44 25.23
N LEU A 193 10.36 -3.80 24.26
CA LEU A 193 9.87 -3.64 22.89
C LEU A 193 10.78 -4.43 21.96
N LYS A 194 10.21 -5.36 21.20
CA LYS A 194 10.94 -6.14 20.18
C LYS A 194 10.13 -6.17 18.89
N VAL A 195 10.71 -5.71 17.80
CA VAL A 195 10.10 -5.86 16.47
C VAL A 195 10.31 -7.30 16.01
N LEU A 196 9.22 -7.96 15.63
CA LEU A 196 9.23 -9.32 15.11
C LEU A 196 9.08 -9.27 13.59
N GLY A 197 9.85 -10.09 12.89
CA GLY A 197 9.72 -10.32 11.45
C GLY A 197 10.21 -11.72 11.12
N TYR A 198 9.81 -12.22 9.96
CA TYR A 198 10.28 -13.49 9.44
C TYR A 198 10.56 -13.32 7.94
N PRO A 199 11.81 -13.50 7.47
CA PRO A 199 13.00 -13.92 8.23
C PRO A 199 13.59 -12.84 9.15
N GLU A 200 13.47 -11.56 8.78
CA GLU A 200 13.92 -10.41 9.58
C GLU A 200 12.91 -9.26 9.46
N PRO A 201 12.78 -8.39 10.48
CA PRO A 201 11.92 -7.21 10.39
C PRO A 201 12.50 -6.16 9.44
N LEU A 202 11.63 -5.41 8.77
CA LEU A 202 12.04 -4.29 7.91
C LEU A 202 12.54 -3.12 8.77
N THR A 203 13.86 -2.99 8.92
CA THR A 203 14.48 -1.94 9.74
C THR A 203 15.09 -0.80 8.92
N GLY A 204 15.27 -0.99 7.60
CA GLY A 204 15.94 -0.04 6.72
C GLY A 204 15.17 0.21 5.43
N SER A 205 15.55 1.26 4.72
CA SER A 205 15.02 1.54 3.38
C SER A 205 15.51 0.48 2.38
N TYR A 206 14.65 0.16 1.41
CA TYR A 206 14.96 -0.69 0.27
C TYR A 206 14.67 0.06 -1.03
N LYS A 207 15.19 -0.45 -2.15
CA LYS A 207 14.92 0.13 -3.46
C LYS A 207 13.60 -0.43 -3.98
N SER A 208 12.64 0.46 -4.21
CA SER A 208 11.37 0.20 -4.89
C SER A 208 11.46 0.69 -6.36
N MET A 209 10.30 0.86 -7.02
CA MET A 209 10.08 1.45 -8.37
C MET A 209 10.09 0.49 -9.57
N PHE A 210 10.79 -0.63 -9.51
CA PHE A 210 10.81 -1.60 -10.61
C PHE A 210 10.56 -3.01 -10.09
N GLN A 211 9.54 -3.67 -10.65
CA GLN A 211 9.24 -5.07 -10.39
C GLN A 211 9.18 -5.83 -11.71
N LYS A 212 9.70 -7.06 -11.75
CA LYS A 212 9.54 -7.91 -12.94
C LYS A 212 8.28 -8.76 -12.76
N LEU A 213 7.48 -8.85 -13.83
CA LEU A 213 6.26 -9.66 -13.83
C LEU A 213 6.50 -11.14 -13.43
N PRO A 214 7.61 -11.80 -13.83
CA PRO A 214 7.90 -13.15 -13.37
C PRO A 214 8.07 -13.26 -11.85
N ASP A 215 8.66 -12.25 -11.20
CA ASP A 215 8.93 -12.26 -9.76
C ASP A 215 7.61 -12.03 -8.98
N ILE A 216 6.74 -11.14 -9.47
CA ILE A 216 5.38 -10.98 -8.94
C ILE A 216 4.60 -12.30 -9.07
N ARG A 217 4.66 -12.95 -10.23
CA ARG A 217 4.01 -14.25 -10.46
C ARG A 217 4.51 -15.30 -9.46
N GLU A 218 5.81 -15.32 -9.18
CA GLU A 218 6.40 -16.25 -8.21
C GLU A 218 5.80 -16.03 -6.82
N VAL A 219 5.76 -14.77 -6.34
CA VAL A 219 5.18 -14.43 -5.03
C VAL A 219 3.72 -14.88 -4.92
N LEU A 220 2.90 -14.61 -5.94
CA LEU A 220 1.49 -15.00 -5.95
C LEU A 220 1.32 -16.53 -5.97
N THR A 221 2.20 -17.23 -6.69
CA THR A 221 2.23 -18.69 -6.73
C THR A 221 2.58 -19.26 -5.35
N CYS A 222 3.67 -18.79 -4.74
CA CYS A 222 4.08 -19.21 -3.39
C CYS A 222 2.98 -18.97 -2.36
N LYS A 223 2.29 -17.82 -2.42
CA LYS A 223 1.14 -17.52 -1.54
C LYS A 223 0.06 -18.60 -1.61
N ILE A 224 -0.27 -19.10 -2.80
CA ILE A 224 -1.30 -20.14 -2.97
C ILE A 224 -0.77 -21.49 -2.50
N GLU A 225 0.44 -21.87 -2.89
CA GLU A 225 1.04 -23.18 -2.63
C GLU A 225 1.37 -23.39 -1.14
N GLU A 226 1.93 -22.38 -0.47
CA GLU A 226 2.27 -22.44 0.96
C GLU A 226 1.01 -22.57 1.83
N LEU A 227 0.01 -21.71 1.65
CA LEU A 227 -1.24 -21.82 2.41
C LEU A 227 -2.01 -23.09 2.00
N GLY A 228 -1.98 -23.46 0.72
CA GLY A 228 -2.61 -24.69 0.24
C GLY A 228 -2.04 -25.94 0.91
N THR A 229 -0.72 -26.01 1.07
CA THR A 229 -0.02 -27.11 1.78
C THR A 229 -0.50 -27.22 3.23
N GLU A 230 -0.54 -26.09 3.93
CA GLU A 230 -1.00 -26.01 5.32
C GLU A 230 -2.48 -26.41 5.48
N LEU A 231 -3.34 -25.96 4.57
CA LEU A 231 -4.76 -26.34 4.55
C LEU A 231 -4.94 -27.83 4.22
N LYS A 232 -4.13 -28.37 3.31
CA LYS A 232 -4.12 -29.79 2.95
C LYS A 232 -3.81 -30.66 4.18
N GLU A 233 -2.77 -30.30 4.93
CA GLU A 233 -2.38 -31.00 6.15
C GLU A 233 -3.46 -30.89 7.25
N HIS A 234 -3.96 -29.68 7.52
CA HIS A 234 -4.96 -29.43 8.55
C HIS A 234 -6.26 -30.21 8.31
N TYR A 235 -6.77 -30.19 7.07
CA TYR A 235 -8.01 -30.88 6.69
C TYR A 235 -7.80 -32.32 6.26
N LYS A 236 -6.56 -32.83 6.25
CA LYS A 236 -6.19 -34.18 5.82
C LYS A 236 -6.69 -34.50 4.41
N ILE A 237 -6.52 -33.55 3.51
CA ILE A 237 -6.90 -33.69 2.10
C ILE A 237 -5.83 -34.55 1.41
N GLU A 238 -6.25 -35.62 0.73
CA GLU A 238 -5.32 -36.56 0.10
C GLU A 238 -4.53 -35.90 -1.05
N ALA A 239 -5.23 -35.26 -1.99
CA ALA A 239 -4.64 -34.60 -3.13
C ALA A 239 -5.54 -33.48 -3.67
N PHE A 240 -4.91 -32.45 -4.25
CA PHE A 240 -5.61 -31.46 -5.06
C PHE A 240 -5.71 -31.96 -6.50
N THR A 241 -6.89 -31.76 -7.11
CA THR A 241 -7.11 -32.05 -8.53
C THR A 241 -6.79 -30.79 -9.35
N PRO A 242 -6.16 -30.90 -10.53
CA PRO A 242 -5.98 -29.75 -11.42
C PRO A 242 -7.31 -29.15 -11.86
N VAL A 243 -7.41 -27.82 -11.91
CA VAL A 243 -8.69 -27.13 -12.16
C VAL A 243 -9.33 -27.45 -13.53
N LEU A 244 -8.53 -27.81 -14.54
CA LEU A 244 -9.00 -28.13 -15.89
C LEU A 244 -9.40 -29.61 -16.07
N VAL A 245 -9.17 -30.46 -15.07
CA VAL A 245 -9.51 -31.89 -15.16
C VAL A 245 -11.01 -32.09 -15.07
N THR A 246 -11.52 -32.95 -15.95
CA THR A 246 -12.92 -33.38 -15.95
C THR A 246 -13.11 -34.50 -14.93
N ALA A 247 -14.12 -34.37 -14.08
CA ALA A 247 -14.51 -35.39 -13.11
C ALA A 247 -16.03 -35.42 -12.92
N GLN A 248 -16.59 -36.64 -12.87
CA GLN A 248 -18.00 -36.85 -12.52
C GLN A 248 -18.21 -36.89 -11.01
N GLU A 249 -17.19 -37.30 -10.27
CA GLU A 249 -17.18 -37.30 -8.81
C GLU A 249 -16.71 -35.94 -8.25
N PRO A 250 -17.04 -35.61 -6.99
CA PRO A 250 -16.53 -34.40 -6.34
C PRO A 250 -15.00 -34.38 -6.32
N VAL A 251 -14.43 -33.23 -6.70
CA VAL A 251 -12.99 -32.96 -6.69
C VAL A 251 -12.68 -31.84 -5.71
N THR A 252 -11.48 -31.87 -5.14
CA THR A 252 -10.97 -30.82 -4.25
C THR A 252 -9.94 -29.99 -5.00
N LEU A 253 -10.20 -28.69 -5.13
CA LEU A 253 -9.38 -27.74 -5.88
C LEU A 253 -8.76 -26.71 -4.93
N LEU A 254 -7.49 -26.40 -5.17
CA LEU A 254 -6.76 -25.29 -4.57
C LEU A 254 -6.73 -24.11 -5.56
N GLY A 255 -6.88 -22.89 -5.06
CA GLY A 255 -6.64 -21.72 -5.89
C GLY A 255 -6.88 -20.39 -5.17
N GLN A 256 -6.74 -19.33 -5.93
CA GLN A 256 -7.02 -17.96 -5.53
C GLN A 256 -8.31 -17.46 -6.20
N ILE A 257 -9.16 -16.79 -5.42
CA ILE A 257 -10.37 -16.15 -5.94
C ILE A 257 -9.99 -14.93 -6.77
N GLY A 258 -10.58 -14.80 -7.96
CA GLY A 258 -10.50 -13.62 -8.81
C GLY A 258 -11.87 -13.14 -9.27
N CYS A 259 -11.86 -12.04 -10.02
CA CYS A 259 -13.02 -11.51 -10.75
C CYS A 259 -12.78 -11.66 -12.26
N ASP A 260 -13.79 -12.10 -13.01
CA ASP A 260 -13.71 -12.20 -14.48
C ASP A 260 -13.73 -10.83 -15.21
N SER A 261 -13.79 -9.73 -14.46
CA SER A 261 -13.83 -8.37 -14.98
C SER A 261 -13.09 -7.40 -14.05
N ASN A 262 -12.85 -6.18 -14.54
CA ASN A 262 -12.27 -5.09 -13.75
C ASN A 262 -13.28 -4.42 -12.79
N GLY A 263 -14.52 -4.93 -12.75
CA GLY A 263 -15.55 -4.42 -11.87
C GLY A 263 -15.54 -5.11 -10.50
N LYS A 264 -16.43 -4.65 -9.64
CA LYS A 264 -16.64 -5.25 -8.32
C LYS A 264 -17.04 -6.73 -8.41
N LEU A 265 -16.40 -7.56 -7.58
CA LEU A 265 -16.73 -8.97 -7.46
C LEU A 265 -18.22 -9.18 -7.11
N ASN A 266 -18.85 -10.14 -7.77
CA ASN A 266 -20.23 -10.57 -7.48
C ASN A 266 -20.35 -12.09 -7.60
N HIS A 267 -21.47 -12.65 -7.14
CA HIS A 267 -21.68 -14.10 -7.08
C HIS A 267 -21.66 -14.83 -8.44
N LYS A 268 -21.71 -14.11 -9.57
CA LYS A 268 -21.64 -14.68 -10.93
C LYS A 268 -20.29 -14.53 -11.60
N SER A 269 -19.44 -13.63 -11.10
CA SER A 269 -18.14 -13.28 -11.69
C SER A 269 -16.97 -13.93 -10.97
N VAL A 270 -17.24 -14.87 -10.06
CA VAL A 270 -16.21 -15.56 -9.28
C VAL A 270 -15.46 -16.54 -10.18
N VAL A 271 -14.15 -16.37 -10.24
CA VAL A 271 -13.22 -17.33 -10.86
C VAL A 271 -12.26 -17.87 -9.81
N LEU A 272 -11.83 -19.11 -10.02
CA LEU A 272 -10.76 -19.74 -9.25
C LEU A 272 -9.54 -19.89 -10.16
N GLU A 273 -8.47 -19.17 -9.83
CA GLU A 273 -7.16 -19.34 -10.43
C GLU A 273 -6.39 -20.40 -9.66
N GLY A 274 -6.09 -21.52 -10.31
CA GLY A 274 -5.31 -22.59 -9.71
C GLY A 274 -3.85 -22.19 -9.56
N ASP A 275 -3.15 -22.85 -8.64
CA ASP A 275 -1.71 -22.70 -8.45
C ASP A 275 -0.90 -23.22 -9.67
N ARG A 276 0.41 -22.99 -9.65
CA ARG A 276 1.28 -23.39 -10.76
C ARG A 276 1.59 -24.88 -10.71
N GLU A 277 1.92 -25.41 -9.54
CA GLU A 277 2.31 -26.82 -9.35
C GLU A 277 1.25 -27.80 -9.85
N HIS A 278 -0.02 -27.61 -9.48
CA HIS A 278 -1.10 -28.54 -9.81
C HIS A 278 -1.84 -28.14 -11.08
N SER A 279 -2.02 -26.85 -11.33
CA SER A 279 -2.96 -26.33 -12.34
C SER A 279 -2.30 -25.46 -13.42
N SER A 280 -0.99 -25.25 -13.36
CA SER A 280 -0.25 -24.39 -14.30
C SER A 280 -0.80 -22.95 -14.41
N GLY A 281 -1.45 -22.44 -13.36
CA GLY A 281 -2.07 -21.10 -13.38
C GLY A 281 -3.37 -21.00 -14.18
N ALA A 282 -4.03 -22.12 -14.48
CA ALA A 282 -5.30 -22.11 -15.21
C ALA A 282 -6.43 -21.53 -14.36
N GLN A 283 -7.44 -20.96 -15.03
CA GLN A 283 -8.59 -20.34 -14.38
C GLN A 283 -9.89 -21.03 -14.80
N ILE A 284 -10.81 -21.20 -13.84
CA ILE A 284 -12.17 -21.68 -14.11
C ILE A 284 -13.22 -20.84 -13.36
N PRO A 285 -14.37 -20.53 -13.98
CA PRO A 285 -15.52 -19.97 -13.27
C PRO A 285 -16.03 -20.90 -12.16
N VAL A 286 -16.53 -20.30 -11.08
CA VAL A 286 -17.13 -21.01 -9.94
C VAL A 286 -18.63 -20.71 -9.86
N ASP A 287 -19.44 -21.76 -9.88
CA ASP A 287 -20.85 -21.68 -9.50
C ASP A 287 -21.01 -21.77 -7.99
N LEU A 288 -21.62 -20.73 -7.40
CA LEU A 288 -21.90 -20.69 -5.97
C LEU A 288 -23.35 -21.10 -5.64
N SER A 289 -24.15 -21.50 -6.64
CA SER A 289 -25.60 -21.75 -6.45
C SER A 289 -25.91 -22.85 -5.44
N GLU A 290 -25.04 -23.86 -5.31
CA GLU A 290 -25.20 -24.98 -4.37
C GLU A 290 -24.53 -24.72 -3.00
N LEU A 291 -23.85 -23.58 -2.86
CA LEU A 291 -23.09 -23.25 -1.66
C LEU A 291 -23.98 -22.47 -0.68
N LYS A 292 -24.28 -23.08 0.48
CA LYS A 292 -25.18 -22.48 1.49
C LYS A 292 -24.59 -21.21 2.09
N GLU A 293 -23.35 -21.28 2.55
CA GLU A 293 -22.67 -20.20 3.24
C GLU A 293 -21.30 -19.95 2.60
N TYR A 294 -21.03 -18.70 2.24
CA TYR A 294 -19.72 -18.25 1.80
C TYR A 294 -19.46 -16.80 2.16
N SER A 295 -18.18 -16.49 2.23
CA SER A 295 -17.65 -15.13 2.28
C SER A 295 -16.37 -15.15 1.45
N LEU A 296 -16.37 -14.42 0.34
CA LEU A 296 -15.31 -14.44 -0.66
C LEU A 296 -14.84 -13.03 -1.00
N PHE A 297 -13.56 -12.87 -1.31
CA PHE A 297 -12.99 -11.63 -1.82
C PHE A 297 -11.84 -11.91 -2.82
N PRO A 298 -11.51 -10.98 -3.73
CA PRO A 298 -10.40 -11.16 -4.68
C PRO A 298 -9.06 -11.34 -3.99
N GLY A 299 -8.25 -12.30 -4.43
CA GLY A 299 -6.96 -12.63 -3.83
C GLY A 299 -7.01 -13.64 -2.70
N GLN A 300 -8.21 -14.05 -2.27
CA GLN A 300 -8.38 -15.06 -1.23
C GLN A 300 -7.91 -16.42 -1.72
N VAL A 301 -6.95 -17.02 -1.01
CA VAL A 301 -6.57 -18.42 -1.23
C VAL A 301 -7.60 -19.31 -0.53
N VAL A 302 -8.18 -20.23 -1.30
CA VAL A 302 -9.26 -21.11 -0.87
C VAL A 302 -9.01 -22.55 -1.31
N VAL A 303 -9.62 -23.46 -0.57
CA VAL A 303 -9.84 -24.83 -1.02
C VAL A 303 -11.34 -25.01 -1.19
N MET A 304 -11.75 -25.51 -2.36
CA MET A 304 -13.14 -25.75 -2.71
C MET A 304 -13.33 -27.21 -3.12
N GLU A 305 -14.46 -27.80 -2.71
CA GLU A 305 -14.89 -29.11 -3.17
C GLU A 305 -16.18 -28.96 -3.97
N GLY A 306 -16.23 -29.63 -5.12
CA GLY A 306 -17.35 -29.50 -6.05
C GLY A 306 -17.22 -30.41 -7.26
N ILE A 307 -18.14 -30.25 -8.21
CA ILE A 307 -18.20 -31.10 -9.40
C ILE A 307 -17.78 -30.29 -10.63
N ASN A 308 -16.84 -30.81 -11.42
CA ASN A 308 -16.39 -30.21 -12.68
C ASN A 308 -16.46 -31.24 -13.82
N THR A 309 -17.66 -31.51 -14.32
CA THR A 309 -17.87 -32.53 -15.37
C THR A 309 -17.27 -32.14 -16.74
N THR A 310 -17.09 -30.84 -16.99
CA THR A 310 -16.69 -30.32 -18.31
C THR A 310 -15.27 -29.78 -18.37
N GLY A 311 -14.58 -29.66 -17.23
CA GLY A 311 -13.26 -29.03 -17.13
C GLY A 311 -13.31 -27.50 -17.27
N ARG A 312 -14.51 -26.90 -17.31
CA ARG A 312 -14.70 -25.47 -17.65
C ARG A 312 -15.43 -24.67 -16.57
N LYS A 313 -15.99 -25.31 -15.55
CA LYS A 313 -16.75 -24.65 -14.49
C LYS A 313 -16.87 -25.58 -13.29
N LEU A 314 -16.50 -25.10 -12.11
CA LEU A 314 -16.71 -25.81 -10.86
C LEU A 314 -18.09 -25.47 -10.31
N VAL A 315 -18.94 -26.47 -10.06
CA VAL A 315 -20.12 -26.27 -9.21
C VAL A 315 -19.70 -26.54 -7.77
N ALA A 316 -19.50 -25.46 -7.00
CA ALA A 316 -18.97 -25.56 -5.64
C ALA A 316 -20.04 -26.09 -4.68
N THR A 317 -19.68 -27.13 -3.94
CA THR A 317 -20.56 -27.78 -2.94
C THR A 317 -20.08 -27.55 -1.51
N ARG A 318 -18.78 -27.26 -1.34
CA ARG A 318 -18.18 -26.95 -0.05
C ARG A 318 -17.00 -26.00 -0.23
N LEU A 319 -16.92 -25.03 0.67
CA LEU A 319 -15.79 -24.11 0.84
C LEU A 319 -15.14 -24.45 2.18
N TYR A 320 -13.84 -24.75 2.17
CA TYR A 320 -13.10 -25.00 3.40
C TYR A 320 -12.88 -23.69 4.16
N GLU A 321 -12.97 -23.75 5.49
CA GLU A 321 -12.77 -22.58 6.34
C GLU A 321 -11.28 -22.23 6.42
N GLY A 322 -10.95 -20.95 6.40
CA GLY A 322 -9.57 -20.50 6.57
C GLY A 322 -9.01 -20.86 7.94
N VAL A 323 -7.72 -21.18 8.02
CA VAL A 323 -7.05 -21.61 9.26
C VAL A 323 -6.01 -20.56 9.66
N PRO A 324 -6.18 -19.89 10.81
CA PRO A 324 -5.22 -18.89 11.27
C PRO A 324 -3.92 -19.57 11.72
N LEU A 325 -2.83 -18.81 11.78
CA LEU A 325 -1.61 -19.30 12.42
C LEU A 325 -1.83 -19.51 13.93
N PRO A 326 -1.07 -20.42 14.56
CA PRO A 326 -1.03 -20.47 16.01
C PRO A 326 -0.56 -19.12 16.55
N PHE A 327 -1.03 -18.79 17.74
CA PHE A 327 -0.52 -17.63 18.44
C PHE A 327 0.88 -17.88 19.03
N HIS A 328 1.57 -16.79 19.34
CA HIS A 328 2.85 -16.86 20.02
C HIS A 328 2.75 -17.58 21.37
N GLN A 329 3.68 -18.51 21.60
CA GLN A 329 3.84 -19.20 22.88
C GLN A 329 4.82 -18.40 23.75
N PRO A 330 4.41 -17.96 24.95
CA PRO A 330 5.30 -17.24 25.85
C PRO A 330 6.51 -18.11 26.23
N THR A 331 7.69 -17.51 26.24
CA THR A 331 8.88 -18.14 26.82
C THR A 331 8.89 -17.99 28.35
N GLU A 332 9.71 -18.78 29.05
CA GLU A 332 9.90 -18.64 30.51
C GLU A 332 10.36 -17.22 30.91
N GLU A 333 11.06 -16.52 30.01
CA GLU A 333 11.48 -15.12 30.19
C GLU A 333 10.31 -14.13 30.13
N ASP A 334 9.21 -14.49 29.46
CA ASP A 334 8.07 -13.62 29.27
C ASP A 334 7.11 -13.59 30.48
N GLY A 335 7.24 -14.56 31.40
CA GLY A 335 6.65 -14.60 32.73
C GLY A 335 5.20 -14.08 32.92
N ASP A 336 4.86 -13.77 34.16
CA ASP A 336 3.72 -12.90 34.46
C ASP A 336 4.14 -11.46 34.17
N SER A 337 3.42 -10.78 33.28
CA SER A 337 3.64 -9.36 33.05
C SER A 337 2.81 -8.52 34.00
N GLU A 338 3.38 -7.42 34.47
CA GLU A 338 2.60 -6.38 35.11
C GLU A 338 1.58 -5.80 34.12
N GLN A 339 0.48 -5.26 34.65
CA GLN A 339 -0.49 -4.58 33.80
C GLN A 339 0.14 -3.31 33.23
N ILE A 340 0.05 -3.16 31.90
CA ILE A 340 0.48 -1.97 31.14
C ILE A 340 -0.71 -1.32 30.43
N MET A 341 -0.62 -0.01 30.20
CA MET A 341 -1.54 0.79 29.40
C MET A 341 -0.89 1.12 28.05
N VAL A 342 -1.59 0.80 26.96
CA VAL A 342 -1.20 1.19 25.60
C VAL A 342 -2.23 2.15 25.03
N LEU A 343 -1.77 3.33 24.61
CA LEU A 343 -2.58 4.31 23.86
C LEU A 343 -2.30 4.15 22.36
N VAL A 344 -3.35 4.29 21.55
CA VAL A 344 -3.29 4.09 20.11
C VAL A 344 -4.02 5.24 19.42
N ALA A 345 -3.36 5.92 18.48
CA ALA A 345 -3.98 6.96 17.67
C ALA A 345 -3.50 6.89 16.22
N CYS A 346 -4.33 7.36 15.29
CA CYS A 346 -4.02 7.37 13.87
C CYS A 346 -4.40 8.71 13.26
N GLY A 347 -3.54 9.24 12.39
CA GLY A 347 -3.80 10.48 11.67
C GLY A 347 -5.04 10.39 10.77
N PRO A 348 -5.53 11.51 10.22
CA PRO A 348 -4.89 12.84 10.24
C PRO A 348 -4.88 13.50 11.62
N TYR A 349 -3.80 14.25 11.91
CA TYR A 349 -3.59 14.95 13.19
C TYR A 349 -3.96 16.44 13.15
N THR A 350 -4.52 16.90 12.04
CA THR A 350 -5.05 18.26 11.84
C THR A 350 -6.41 18.18 11.15
N THR A 351 -7.21 19.24 11.28
CA THR A 351 -8.49 19.34 10.57
C THR A 351 -8.27 19.65 9.09
N SER A 352 -9.18 19.24 8.22
CA SER A 352 -9.04 19.40 6.76
C SER A 352 -8.97 20.86 6.29
N ASP A 353 -9.37 21.81 7.14
CA ASP A 353 -9.40 23.24 6.87
C ASP A 353 -8.27 24.02 7.57
N SER A 354 -7.31 23.34 8.19
CA SER A 354 -6.28 23.96 9.01
C SER A 354 -4.98 23.16 9.07
N ILE A 355 -3.88 23.87 9.31
CA ILE A 355 -2.55 23.31 9.58
C ILE A 355 -2.08 23.62 11.01
N THR A 356 -3.01 23.91 11.92
CA THR A 356 -2.73 24.24 13.33
C THR A 356 -2.41 23.02 14.19
N PHE A 357 -2.76 21.81 13.73
CA PHE A 357 -2.57 20.57 14.50
C PHE A 357 -3.23 20.58 15.89
N ASP A 358 -4.36 21.28 16.05
CA ASP A 358 -5.09 21.32 17.33
C ASP A 358 -5.44 19.91 17.88
N PRO A 359 -5.88 18.92 17.06
CA PRO A 359 -6.07 17.54 17.50
C PRO A 359 -4.80 16.88 18.06
N LEU A 360 -3.63 17.18 17.48
CA LEU A 360 -2.34 16.70 17.96
C LEU A 360 -2.03 17.23 19.36
N LEU A 361 -2.24 18.54 19.57
CA LEU A 361 -1.97 19.19 20.85
C LEU A 361 -2.89 18.65 21.95
N ASP A 362 -4.16 18.40 21.63
CA ASP A 362 -5.09 17.75 22.54
C ASP A 362 -4.67 16.30 22.85
N LEU A 363 -4.15 15.56 21.86
CA LEU A 363 -3.63 14.21 22.07
C LEU A 363 -2.40 14.21 23.00
N ILE A 364 -1.47 15.15 22.81
CA ILE A 364 -0.32 15.32 23.71
C ILE A 364 -0.80 15.61 25.15
N THR A 365 -1.83 16.44 25.30
CA THR A 365 -2.45 16.71 26.60
C THR A 365 -3.03 15.45 27.24
N VAL A 366 -3.69 14.59 26.46
CA VAL A 366 -4.19 13.29 26.93
C VAL A 366 -3.05 12.36 27.33
N ILE A 367 -1.98 12.26 26.53
CA ILE A 367 -0.82 11.42 26.84
C ILE A 367 -0.16 11.87 28.15
N ASN A 368 0.00 13.18 28.37
CA ASN A 368 0.58 13.68 29.61
C ASN A 368 -0.34 13.50 30.83
N ARG A 369 -1.66 13.50 30.62
CA ARG A 369 -2.64 13.27 31.70
C ARG A 369 -2.74 11.80 32.08
N ASP A 370 -2.87 10.92 31.10
CA ASP A 370 -3.09 9.48 31.33
C ASP A 370 -1.76 8.72 31.49
N GLN A 371 -0.62 9.29 31.06
CA GLN A 371 0.72 8.72 31.16
C GLN A 371 0.77 7.23 30.75
N PRO A 372 0.31 6.87 29.54
CA PRO A 372 0.36 5.48 29.08
C PRO A 372 1.81 4.97 29.02
N ASP A 373 2.01 3.66 29.21
CA ASP A 373 3.36 3.08 29.15
C ASP A 373 3.88 3.08 27.69
N VAL A 374 2.98 2.89 26.72
CA VAL A 374 3.28 2.92 25.28
C VAL A 374 2.22 3.72 24.51
N CYS A 375 2.65 4.57 23.58
CA CYS A 375 1.84 5.25 22.59
C CYS A 375 2.19 4.75 21.19
N ILE A 376 1.23 4.14 20.51
CA ILE A 376 1.35 3.71 19.11
C ILE A 376 0.64 4.74 18.24
N LEU A 377 1.42 5.45 17.41
CA LEU A 377 0.97 6.58 16.59
C LEU A 377 1.14 6.22 15.11
N PHE A 378 0.03 6.02 14.42
CA PHE A 378 -0.01 5.76 12.99
C PHE A 378 -0.10 7.08 12.22
N GLY A 379 0.56 7.15 11.07
CA GLY A 379 0.35 8.24 10.11
C GLY A 379 -1.09 8.31 9.57
N PRO A 380 -1.39 9.25 8.66
CA PRO A 380 -0.46 10.27 8.17
C PRO A 380 -0.24 11.41 9.18
N PHE A 381 1.02 11.78 9.39
CA PHE A 381 1.43 12.95 10.16
C PHE A 381 1.37 14.22 9.31
N LEU A 382 1.78 14.12 8.04
CA LEU A 382 1.53 15.13 7.01
C LEU A 382 0.81 14.47 5.84
N ASP A 383 -0.50 14.66 5.82
CA ASP A 383 -1.40 13.95 4.93
C ASP A 383 -1.33 14.49 3.49
N ALA A 384 -0.94 13.62 2.55
CA ALA A 384 -0.92 13.89 1.13
C ALA A 384 -2.28 14.35 0.60
N LYS A 385 -3.39 13.85 1.19
CA LYS A 385 -4.77 14.22 0.82
C LYS A 385 -5.29 15.50 1.49
N HIS A 386 -4.45 16.22 2.24
CA HIS A 386 -4.83 17.51 2.82
C HIS A 386 -4.80 18.61 1.75
N GLU A 387 -5.86 19.42 1.64
CA GLU A 387 -6.04 20.41 0.55
C GLU A 387 -4.81 21.30 0.31
N GLN A 388 -4.21 21.83 1.39
CA GLN A 388 -3.01 22.69 1.29
C GLN A 388 -1.73 21.94 0.91
N VAL A 389 -1.65 20.63 1.18
CA VAL A 389 -0.51 19.78 0.80
C VAL A 389 -0.63 19.42 -0.68
N GLU A 390 -1.79 18.91 -1.10
CA GLU A 390 -2.10 18.52 -2.47
C GLU A 390 -1.98 19.70 -3.45
N SER A 391 -2.40 20.90 -3.02
CA SER A 391 -2.30 22.13 -3.81
C SER A 391 -0.94 22.84 -3.66
N CYS A 392 0.03 22.26 -2.94
CA CYS A 392 1.36 22.83 -2.69
C CYS A 392 1.34 24.27 -2.16
N LEU A 393 0.39 24.60 -1.28
CA LEU A 393 0.22 25.94 -0.70
C LEU A 393 1.07 26.18 0.56
N LEU A 394 1.72 25.13 1.08
CA LEU A 394 2.61 25.24 2.23
C LEU A 394 3.86 26.07 1.89
N THR A 395 4.25 26.95 2.81
CA THR A 395 5.45 27.79 2.66
C THR A 395 6.73 27.12 3.16
N SER A 396 6.66 25.84 3.51
CA SER A 396 7.78 25.07 4.07
C SER A 396 7.87 23.70 3.39
N PRO A 397 9.08 23.12 3.25
CA PRO A 397 9.25 21.77 2.71
C PRO A 397 8.45 20.74 3.52
N PHE A 398 7.92 19.72 2.85
CA PHE A 398 7.14 18.66 3.50
C PHE A 398 7.92 17.94 4.60
N GLU A 399 9.20 17.66 4.37
CA GLU A 399 10.10 17.06 5.35
C GLU A 399 10.22 17.90 6.64
N ASP A 400 10.30 19.23 6.51
CA ASP A 400 10.44 20.13 7.66
C ASP A 400 9.14 20.20 8.47
N VAL A 401 7.98 20.22 7.81
CA VAL A 401 6.67 20.20 8.46
C VAL A 401 6.47 18.88 9.21
N PHE A 402 6.85 17.74 8.60
CA PHE A 402 6.85 16.44 9.27
C PHE A 402 7.77 16.43 10.50
N LYS A 403 9.03 16.86 10.36
CA LYS A 403 9.97 16.94 11.49
C LYS A 403 9.45 17.83 12.62
N GLN A 404 8.78 18.93 12.29
CA GLN A 404 8.17 19.81 13.29
C GLN A 404 7.00 19.14 14.02
N CYS A 405 6.14 18.42 13.30
CA CYS A 405 5.06 17.61 13.88
C CYS A 405 5.64 16.56 14.86
N LEU A 406 6.64 15.81 14.40
CA LEU A 406 7.32 14.79 15.18
C LEU A 406 8.00 15.37 16.43
N ARG A 407 8.73 16.50 16.29
CA ARG A 407 9.35 17.23 17.42
C ARG A 407 8.30 17.65 18.44
N THR A 408 7.16 18.18 17.99
CA THR A 408 6.06 18.60 18.88
C THR A 408 5.54 17.45 19.73
N ILE A 409 5.36 16.26 19.14
CA ILE A 409 4.92 15.05 19.86
C ILE A 409 6.01 14.59 20.85
N ILE A 410 7.24 14.48 20.37
CA ILE A 410 8.36 13.98 21.16
C ILE A 410 8.59 14.90 22.35
N GLU A 411 8.84 16.19 22.13
CA GLU A 411 9.11 17.15 23.20
C GLU A 411 7.90 17.34 24.12
N GLY A 412 6.70 17.42 23.54
CA GLY A 412 5.45 17.61 24.26
C GLY A 412 5.11 16.47 25.22
N THR A 413 5.63 15.26 25.00
CA THR A 413 5.34 14.08 25.84
C THR A 413 6.51 13.65 26.74
N ARG A 414 7.62 14.40 26.81
CA ARG A 414 8.77 14.06 27.67
C ARG A 414 8.39 13.82 29.13
N SER A 415 7.46 14.61 29.66
CA SER A 415 6.98 14.49 31.05
C SER A 415 6.17 13.22 31.33
N SER A 416 5.63 12.56 30.30
CA SER A 416 4.81 11.36 30.48
C SER A 416 5.64 10.09 30.74
N GLY A 417 6.90 10.06 30.31
CA GLY A 417 7.72 8.85 30.32
C GLY A 417 7.29 7.76 29.33
N SER A 418 6.26 8.02 28.51
CA SER A 418 5.70 7.04 27.56
C SER A 418 6.70 6.66 26.47
N HIS A 419 6.75 5.37 26.11
CA HIS A 419 7.41 4.94 24.88
C HIS A 419 6.55 5.33 23.67
N LEU A 420 7.13 6.03 22.70
CA LEU A 420 6.47 6.43 21.46
C LEU A 420 6.88 5.51 20.31
N ILE A 421 5.90 4.94 19.63
CA ILE A 421 6.09 4.05 18.47
C ILE A 421 5.40 4.69 17.28
N PHE A 422 6.20 5.11 16.30
CA PHE A 422 5.73 5.78 15.10
C PHE A 422 5.66 4.80 13.93
N ILE A 423 4.49 4.73 13.29
CA ILE A 423 4.21 3.86 12.14
C ILE A 423 3.86 4.74 10.94
N PRO A 424 4.55 4.57 9.79
CA PRO A 424 4.28 5.36 8.60
C PRO A 424 2.93 5.01 7.95
N SER A 425 2.50 5.87 7.05
CA SER A 425 1.32 5.66 6.19
C SER A 425 1.66 6.01 4.75
N LEU A 426 1.04 5.34 3.79
CA LEU A 426 1.17 5.66 2.36
C LEU A 426 0.70 7.08 2.03
N ARG A 427 -0.06 7.71 2.95
CA ARG A 427 -0.47 9.11 2.89
C ARG A 427 0.51 10.08 3.54
N ASP A 428 1.63 9.64 4.10
CA ASP A 428 2.69 10.56 4.56
C ASP A 428 3.46 11.10 3.35
N VAL A 429 3.14 12.34 2.94
CA VAL A 429 3.61 12.92 1.66
C VAL A 429 5.13 13.01 1.51
N HIS A 430 5.87 13.02 2.61
CA HIS A 430 7.33 13.12 2.64
C HIS A 430 8.03 11.75 2.56
N HIS A 431 7.29 10.65 2.74
CA HIS A 431 7.83 9.30 2.92
C HIS A 431 7.65 8.43 1.67
N GLU A 432 8.31 7.26 1.64
CA GLU A 432 8.24 6.31 0.53
C GLU A 432 6.79 5.88 0.24
N PRO A 433 6.25 6.08 -0.97
CA PRO A 433 4.83 5.83 -1.28
C PRO A 433 4.53 4.36 -1.69
N VAL A 434 5.38 3.41 -1.29
CA VAL A 434 5.27 2.00 -1.69
C VAL A 434 5.14 1.10 -0.46
N TYR A 435 4.14 0.21 -0.48
CA TYR A 435 3.93 -0.77 0.58
C TYR A 435 4.72 -2.06 0.29
N PRO A 436 5.31 -2.71 1.32
CA PRO A 436 5.41 -2.28 2.72
C PRO A 436 6.41 -1.12 2.93
N GLN A 437 6.08 -0.12 3.73
CA GLN A 437 6.95 1.05 3.91
C GLN A 437 8.04 0.80 4.98
N PRO A 438 9.29 1.26 4.75
CA PRO A 438 10.33 1.23 5.77
C PRO A 438 10.03 2.23 6.92
N PRO A 439 10.70 2.11 8.07
CA PRO A 439 10.57 3.09 9.16
C PRO A 439 10.93 4.52 8.72
N PHE A 440 10.37 5.52 9.41
CA PHE A 440 10.78 6.92 9.23
C PHE A 440 12.27 7.12 9.55
N SER A 441 12.90 8.05 8.84
CA SER A 441 14.29 8.44 9.07
C SER A 441 14.36 9.71 9.92
N CYS A 442 14.77 9.59 11.19
CA CYS A 442 14.99 10.74 12.07
C CYS A 442 16.34 10.63 12.80
N SER A 443 17.38 11.30 12.29
CA SER A 443 18.74 11.27 12.85
C SER A 443 18.94 12.16 14.08
N ASP A 444 18.07 13.14 14.28
CA ASP A 444 18.35 14.30 15.14
C ASP A 444 17.81 14.16 16.57
N LEU A 445 17.56 12.93 17.03
CA LEU A 445 17.03 12.69 18.36
C LEU A 445 18.09 12.88 19.46
N PRO A 446 17.80 13.69 20.50
CA PRO A 446 18.60 13.75 21.73
C PRO A 446 18.78 12.37 22.37
N ARG A 447 19.89 12.16 23.09
CA ARG A 447 20.21 10.86 23.72
C ARG A 447 19.12 10.36 24.67
N GLU A 448 18.43 11.27 25.36
CA GLU A 448 17.29 10.96 26.22
C GLU A 448 16.10 10.39 25.44
N ASP A 449 15.83 10.93 24.25
CA ASP A 449 14.69 10.54 23.43
C ASP A 449 14.92 9.23 22.70
N LYS A 450 16.17 8.87 22.39
CA LYS A 450 16.53 7.60 21.72
C LYS A 450 16.09 6.33 22.48
N LYS A 451 15.85 6.41 23.79
CA LYS A 451 15.37 5.26 24.58
C LYS A 451 13.85 5.08 24.50
N ARG A 452 13.10 6.17 24.33
CA ARG A 452 11.64 6.17 24.36
C ARG A 452 11.01 6.27 22.97
N VAL A 453 11.71 6.78 21.97
CA VAL A 453 11.20 6.96 20.60
C VAL A 453 11.66 5.82 19.71
N HIS A 454 10.70 5.15 19.07
CA HIS A 454 10.90 4.00 18.21
C HIS A 454 10.19 4.24 16.87
N PHE A 455 10.90 4.04 15.77
CA PHE A 455 10.32 4.06 14.42
C PHE A 455 10.26 2.63 13.90
N VAL A 456 9.10 2.22 13.39
CA VAL A 456 8.88 0.87 12.84
C VAL A 456 8.29 0.96 11.43
N SER A 457 8.29 -0.15 10.70
CA SER A 457 7.75 -0.25 9.34
C SER A 457 6.22 -0.21 9.30
N GLU A 458 5.67 -0.10 8.09
CA GLU A 458 4.26 -0.35 7.78
C GLU A 458 4.17 -1.54 6.80
N PRO A 459 3.60 -2.70 7.19
CA PRO A 459 3.07 -3.03 8.50
C PRO A 459 4.19 -3.40 9.48
N CYS A 460 3.83 -3.71 10.73
CA CYS A 460 4.77 -4.15 11.75
C CYS A 460 4.15 -5.19 12.69
N THR A 461 4.90 -6.24 13.01
CA THR A 461 4.60 -7.11 14.16
C THR A 461 5.48 -6.72 15.32
N LEU A 462 4.88 -6.30 16.43
CA LEU A 462 5.59 -5.77 17.60
C LEU A 462 5.28 -6.61 18.85
N SER A 463 6.32 -7.03 19.57
CA SER A 463 6.19 -7.61 20.91
C SER A 463 6.36 -6.52 21.96
N VAL A 464 5.36 -6.36 22.83
CA VAL A 464 5.37 -5.45 23.99
C VAL A 464 5.21 -6.29 25.25
N ASN A 465 6.28 -6.42 26.05
CA ASN A 465 6.32 -7.34 27.20
C ASN A 465 5.84 -8.76 26.82
N GLY A 466 6.31 -9.24 25.67
CA GLY A 466 5.97 -10.55 25.12
C GLY A 466 4.60 -10.63 24.42
N MET A 467 3.70 -9.65 24.60
CA MET A 467 2.37 -9.61 23.98
C MET A 467 2.48 -9.13 22.53
N ILE A 468 1.86 -9.86 21.59
CA ILE A 468 2.07 -9.64 20.16
C ILE A 468 1.02 -8.72 19.58
N PHE A 469 1.48 -7.63 19.00
CA PHE A 469 0.67 -6.68 18.25
C PHE A 469 0.92 -6.84 16.75
N GLY A 470 -0.15 -6.95 15.98
CA GLY A 470 -0.11 -6.72 14.55
C GLY A 470 -0.58 -5.31 14.24
N LEU A 471 0.23 -4.55 13.52
CA LEU A 471 0.06 -3.11 13.29
C LEU A 471 0.05 -2.81 11.80
N THR A 472 -0.99 -2.14 11.32
CA THR A 472 -1.05 -1.59 9.96
C THR A 472 -1.77 -0.25 9.95
N SER A 473 -1.26 0.75 9.21
CA SER A 473 -1.87 2.06 8.96
C SER A 473 -2.77 2.07 7.72
N THR A 474 -2.57 1.11 6.82
CA THR A 474 -3.33 0.92 5.59
C THR A 474 -4.80 0.58 5.90
N ASP A 475 -5.75 1.18 5.16
CA ASP A 475 -7.19 0.98 5.40
C ASP A 475 -7.74 -0.34 4.82
N LEU A 476 -7.09 -1.43 5.21
CA LEU A 476 -7.39 -2.79 4.76
C LEU A 476 -8.86 -3.17 4.94
N LEU A 477 -9.48 -2.72 6.03
CA LEU A 477 -10.88 -3.02 6.34
C LEU A 477 -11.84 -2.38 5.34
N LEU A 478 -11.56 -1.15 4.91
CA LEU A 478 -12.34 -0.46 3.88
C LEU A 478 -12.14 -1.14 2.52
N HIS A 479 -10.89 -1.48 2.17
CA HIS A 479 -10.55 -2.05 0.86
C HIS A 479 -11.18 -3.45 0.70
N MET A 480 -10.93 -4.36 1.66
CA MET A 480 -11.54 -5.69 1.64
C MET A 480 -13.06 -5.62 1.77
N GLY A 481 -13.57 -4.69 2.56
CA GLY A 481 -15.00 -4.47 2.67
C GLY A 481 -15.60 -4.13 1.30
N ALA A 482 -14.98 -3.25 0.53
CA ALA A 482 -15.51 -2.82 -0.76
C ALA A 482 -15.69 -3.98 -1.75
N GLU A 483 -14.82 -4.99 -1.69
CA GLU A 483 -14.77 -6.11 -2.64
C GLU A 483 -15.37 -7.44 -2.15
N GLU A 484 -15.64 -7.59 -0.84
CA GLU A 484 -16.19 -8.83 -0.28
C GLU A 484 -17.63 -9.11 -0.71
N ILE A 485 -17.91 -10.39 -1.00
CA ILE A 485 -19.24 -10.94 -1.24
C ILE A 485 -19.57 -12.02 -0.22
N SER A 486 -20.85 -12.19 0.11
CA SER A 486 -21.29 -13.22 1.04
C SER A 486 -22.71 -13.69 0.78
N SER A 487 -23.04 -14.94 1.11
CA SER A 487 -24.43 -15.45 1.06
C SER A 487 -25.21 -15.32 2.37
N SER A 488 -24.61 -14.78 3.45
CA SER A 488 -25.25 -14.72 4.76
C SER A 488 -26.61 -14.01 4.73
N SER A 489 -27.69 -14.76 4.95
CA SER A 489 -29.04 -14.22 5.09
C SER A 489 -29.27 -13.70 6.52
N GLY A 490 -28.85 -12.46 6.80
CA GLY A 490 -29.07 -11.77 8.08
C GLY A 490 -27.83 -11.69 9.00
N THR A 491 -27.98 -10.96 10.13
CA THR A 491 -27.14 -10.62 11.32
C THR A 491 -25.60 -10.84 11.35
N SER A 492 -24.97 -11.23 10.26
CA SER A 492 -23.53 -11.45 10.15
C SER A 492 -22.80 -10.11 10.19
N ASP A 493 -21.92 -9.96 11.17
CA ASP A 493 -21.09 -8.76 11.31
C ASP A 493 -20.00 -8.76 10.23
N ARG A 494 -20.17 -7.89 9.22
CA ARG A 494 -19.25 -7.73 8.09
C ARG A 494 -17.81 -7.55 8.53
N PHE A 495 -17.56 -6.75 9.57
CA PHE A 495 -16.20 -6.51 10.07
C PHE A 495 -15.58 -7.75 10.69
N SER A 496 -16.34 -8.54 11.45
CA SER A 496 -15.87 -9.83 11.96
C SER A 496 -15.45 -10.78 10.85
N ARG A 497 -16.20 -10.82 9.73
CA ARG A 497 -15.82 -11.66 8.57
C ARG A 497 -14.54 -11.18 7.92
N ILE A 498 -14.40 -9.87 7.67
CA ILE A 498 -13.19 -9.29 7.07
C ILE A 498 -11.96 -9.55 7.96
N LEU A 499 -12.08 -9.33 9.26
CA LEU A 499 -11.00 -9.61 10.23
C LEU A 499 -10.65 -11.10 10.27
N LYS A 500 -11.65 -11.97 10.20
CA LYS A 500 -11.43 -13.42 10.08
C LYS A 500 -10.63 -13.77 8.82
N HIS A 501 -10.94 -13.15 7.69
CA HIS A 501 -10.16 -13.34 6.46
C HIS A 501 -8.71 -12.89 6.63
N ILE A 502 -8.46 -11.74 7.23
CA ILE A 502 -7.10 -11.23 7.47
C ILE A 502 -6.28 -12.23 8.29
N LEU A 503 -6.83 -12.70 9.42
CA LEU A 503 -6.13 -13.64 10.31
C LEU A 503 -5.90 -15.01 9.67
N THR A 504 -6.80 -15.45 8.80
CA THR A 504 -6.71 -16.78 8.16
C THR A 504 -5.94 -16.80 6.84
N GLN A 505 -5.75 -15.63 6.21
CA GLN A 505 -4.93 -15.48 5.02
C GLN A 505 -3.47 -15.14 5.34
N ARG A 506 -3.13 -15.04 6.64
CA ARG A 506 -1.77 -14.95 7.16
C ARG A 506 -0.95 -13.77 6.58
N SER A 507 -1.62 -12.71 6.13
CA SER A 507 -1.01 -11.52 5.53
C SER A 507 -1.68 -10.25 6.03
N TYR A 508 -0.90 -9.18 6.16
CA TYR A 508 -1.40 -7.83 6.46
C TYR A 508 -2.18 -7.21 5.29
N TYR A 509 -2.07 -7.73 4.07
CA TYR A 509 -2.88 -7.25 2.95
C TYR A 509 -3.20 -8.38 1.95
N PRO A 510 -4.23 -9.22 2.22
CA PRO A 510 -4.54 -10.37 1.38
C PRO A 510 -5.33 -10.05 0.10
N LEU A 511 -5.95 -8.86 0.00
CA LEU A 511 -6.72 -8.43 -1.18
C LEU A 511 -5.81 -8.30 -2.41
N TYR A 512 -6.15 -9.00 -3.48
CA TYR A 512 -5.40 -8.96 -4.73
C TYR A 512 -6.34 -9.02 -5.94
N PRO A 513 -6.20 -8.11 -6.94
CA PRO A 513 -5.33 -6.92 -6.94
C PRO A 513 -5.62 -5.93 -5.79
N PRO A 514 -4.67 -5.07 -5.40
CA PRO A 514 -4.89 -4.08 -4.35
C PRO A 514 -5.83 -2.97 -4.82
N GLN A 515 -6.24 -2.09 -3.90
CA GLN A 515 -7.02 -0.91 -4.28
C GLN A 515 -6.21 -0.05 -5.26
N GLU A 516 -6.87 0.60 -6.22
CA GLU A 516 -6.24 1.35 -7.32
C GLU A 516 -5.17 2.36 -6.87
N ASP A 517 -5.39 3.06 -5.75
CA ASP A 517 -4.45 4.04 -5.17
C ASP A 517 -3.32 3.41 -4.33
N MET A 518 -3.21 2.08 -4.26
CA MET A 518 -2.27 1.38 -3.37
C MET A 518 -1.17 0.67 -4.17
N ALA A 519 0.03 1.25 -4.15
CA ALA A 519 1.22 0.65 -4.72
C ALA A 519 1.83 -0.40 -3.77
N ILE A 520 2.02 -1.63 -4.26
CA ILE A 520 2.65 -2.73 -3.53
C ILE A 520 3.87 -3.22 -4.31
N ASP A 521 4.99 -3.37 -3.60
CA ASP A 521 6.16 -4.14 -4.05
C ASP A 521 6.01 -5.58 -3.56
N TYR A 522 5.75 -6.54 -4.47
CA TYR A 522 5.41 -7.90 -4.10
C TYR A 522 6.58 -8.72 -3.56
N GLU A 523 7.81 -8.44 -4.00
CA GLU A 523 9.00 -9.10 -3.47
C GLU A 523 9.18 -8.74 -1.99
N ASN A 524 9.07 -7.45 -1.67
CA ASN A 524 9.16 -6.96 -0.29
C ASN A 524 7.88 -7.28 0.52
N PHE A 525 6.71 -7.33 -0.11
CA PHE A 525 5.46 -7.80 0.51
C PHE A 525 5.58 -9.24 1.02
N TYR A 526 6.16 -10.13 0.21
CA TYR A 526 6.37 -11.52 0.59
C TYR A 526 7.28 -11.63 1.83
N ALA A 527 8.33 -10.80 1.90
CA ALA A 527 9.26 -10.81 3.03
C ALA A 527 8.74 -10.12 4.31
N TYR A 528 7.99 -9.01 4.18
CA TYR A 528 7.74 -8.11 5.31
C TYR A 528 6.26 -7.88 5.68
N ALA A 529 5.32 -8.33 4.84
CA ALA A 529 3.88 -8.12 5.06
C ALA A 529 3.10 -9.40 5.41
N GLN A 530 3.79 -10.45 5.85
CA GLN A 530 3.17 -11.67 6.37
C GLN A 530 2.95 -11.58 7.88
N LEU A 531 1.90 -12.25 8.38
CA LEU A 531 1.69 -12.43 9.81
C LEU A 531 2.56 -13.60 10.27
N PRO A 532 3.53 -13.41 11.19
CA PRO A 532 4.37 -14.52 11.65
C PRO A 532 3.61 -15.46 12.61
N VAL A 533 2.55 -14.97 13.25
CA VAL A 533 1.68 -15.69 14.18
C VAL A 533 0.28 -15.06 14.19
N THR A 534 -0.67 -15.77 14.79
CA THR A 534 -1.77 -15.21 15.59
C THR A 534 -1.47 -13.95 16.43
N PRO A 535 -1.72 -12.67 16.05
CA PRO A 535 -1.48 -11.57 16.99
C PRO A 535 -2.43 -11.63 18.20
N ASP A 536 -1.97 -11.22 19.38
CA ASP A 536 -2.82 -11.03 20.55
C ASP A 536 -3.78 -9.84 20.36
N VAL A 537 -3.24 -8.77 19.78
CA VAL A 537 -3.97 -7.53 19.47
C VAL A 537 -3.66 -7.15 18.03
N PHE A 538 -4.70 -6.95 17.22
CA PHE A 538 -4.55 -6.49 15.83
C PHE A 538 -5.12 -5.08 15.71
N ILE A 539 -4.28 -4.10 15.40
CA ILE A 539 -4.67 -2.71 15.27
C ILE A 539 -4.70 -2.34 13.78
N ALA A 540 -5.90 -2.07 13.28
CA ALA A 540 -6.15 -1.66 11.90
C ALA A 540 -7.07 -0.43 11.90
N PRO A 541 -6.49 0.79 11.95
CA PRO A 541 -7.24 2.03 11.82
C PRO A 541 -7.93 2.12 10.46
N SER A 542 -9.17 2.62 10.48
CA SER A 542 -9.98 2.75 9.28
C SER A 542 -10.89 3.98 9.34
N GLU A 543 -11.24 4.52 8.17
CA GLU A 543 -12.30 5.51 8.01
C GLU A 543 -13.68 4.98 8.46
N LEU A 544 -13.84 3.66 8.47
CA LEU A 544 -15.02 2.98 9.00
C LEU A 544 -15.25 3.32 10.49
N ARG A 545 -16.43 2.97 10.98
CA ARG A 545 -16.78 3.20 12.40
C ARG A 545 -15.79 2.42 13.29
N TYR A 546 -15.29 3.10 14.31
CA TYR A 546 -14.44 2.52 15.34
C TYR A 546 -15.09 1.30 16.00
N PHE A 547 -14.28 0.33 16.43
CA PHE A 547 -14.76 -0.86 17.14
C PHE A 547 -13.62 -1.55 17.92
N VAL A 548 -14.03 -2.43 18.83
CA VAL A 548 -13.16 -3.45 19.43
C VAL A 548 -13.90 -4.78 19.37
N LYS A 549 -13.28 -5.82 18.81
CA LYS A 549 -13.89 -7.14 18.60
C LYS A 549 -12.88 -8.25 18.93
N ASP A 550 -13.37 -9.34 19.51
CA ASP A 550 -12.60 -10.57 19.67
C ASP A 550 -12.90 -11.48 18.47
N ILE A 551 -11.89 -11.73 17.64
CA ILE A 551 -11.98 -12.56 16.44
C ILE A 551 -10.95 -13.68 16.56
N LEU A 552 -11.43 -14.91 16.67
CA LEU A 552 -10.58 -16.11 16.81
C LEU A 552 -9.58 -16.02 17.99
N GLY A 553 -9.91 -15.27 19.05
CA GLY A 553 -9.04 -15.05 20.21
C GLY A 553 -8.06 -13.87 20.07
N CYS A 554 -8.07 -13.18 18.92
CA CYS A 554 -7.33 -11.94 18.69
C CYS A 554 -8.22 -10.74 18.98
N ILE A 555 -7.73 -9.77 19.75
CA ILE A 555 -8.46 -8.51 19.97
C ILE A 555 -8.17 -7.53 18.83
N CYS A 556 -9.11 -7.42 17.92
CA CYS A 556 -9.04 -6.51 16.79
C CYS A 556 -9.59 -5.13 17.16
N VAL A 557 -8.81 -4.08 16.92
CA VAL A 557 -9.13 -2.70 17.29
C VAL A 557 -9.04 -1.80 16.06
N ASN A 558 -10.14 -1.13 15.74
CA ASN A 558 -10.15 0.07 14.92
C ASN A 558 -10.35 1.27 15.85
N PRO A 559 -9.29 2.05 16.17
CA PRO A 559 -9.42 3.25 16.99
C PRO A 559 -10.14 4.40 16.28
N GLY A 560 -10.39 4.27 14.97
CA GLY A 560 -10.79 5.36 14.09
C GLY A 560 -9.61 6.28 13.76
N ARG A 561 -9.92 7.37 13.06
CA ARG A 561 -9.00 8.49 12.79
C ARG A 561 -9.12 9.51 13.92
N LEU A 562 -8.01 10.15 14.32
CA LEU A 562 -8.00 11.20 15.32
C LEU A 562 -8.78 12.44 14.86
N THR A 563 -8.83 12.67 13.55
CA THR A 563 -9.59 13.75 12.92
C THR A 563 -10.39 13.22 11.74
N LYS A 564 -11.63 13.69 11.56
CA LYS A 564 -12.47 13.37 10.40
C LYS A 564 -13.00 14.67 9.78
N GLY A 565 -12.36 15.11 8.69
CA GLY A 565 -12.65 16.40 8.06
C GLY A 565 -12.41 17.56 9.04
N GLN A 566 -13.45 18.34 9.32
CA GLN A 566 -13.39 19.51 10.21
C GLN A 566 -13.69 19.19 11.69
N VAL A 567 -13.94 17.93 12.06
CA VAL A 567 -14.43 17.53 13.39
C VAL A 567 -13.45 16.56 14.06
N GLY A 568 -13.45 16.57 15.39
CA GLY A 568 -12.68 15.64 16.21
C GLY A 568 -13.12 14.19 15.98
N GLY A 569 -12.14 13.32 15.86
CA GLY A 569 -12.30 11.88 15.72
C GLY A 569 -12.13 11.16 17.06
N THR A 570 -11.37 10.08 17.06
CA THR A 570 -11.20 9.19 18.21
C THR A 570 -9.79 8.61 18.32
N PHE A 571 -9.45 8.13 19.51
CA PHE A 571 -8.25 7.33 19.79
C PHE A 571 -8.63 6.10 20.63
N GLY A 572 -7.76 5.08 20.66
CA GLY A 572 -7.91 3.86 21.42
C GLY A 572 -7.01 3.82 22.66
N ARG A 573 -7.43 3.10 23.69
CA ARG A 573 -6.59 2.75 24.84
C ARG A 573 -6.87 1.34 25.32
N LEU A 574 -5.83 0.60 25.69
CA LEU A 574 -5.88 -0.81 26.07
C LEU A 574 -5.15 -1.04 27.39
N TYR A 575 -5.73 -1.88 28.24
CA TYR A 575 -5.04 -2.46 29.39
C TYR A 575 -4.70 -3.91 29.11
N LEU A 576 -3.41 -4.21 29.24
CA LEU A 576 -2.86 -5.50 28.88
C LEU A 576 -2.15 -6.09 30.08
N ARG A 577 -2.37 -7.37 30.33
CA ARG A 577 -1.71 -8.13 31.38
C ARG A 577 -1.65 -9.58 30.95
N ARG A 578 -0.44 -10.09 30.78
CA ARG A 578 -0.21 -11.52 30.63
C ARG A 578 -0.36 -12.20 31.99
N ARG A 579 -1.05 -13.32 32.01
CA ARG A 579 -1.09 -14.25 33.15
C ARG A 579 -0.53 -15.58 32.68
N ALA A 580 0.23 -16.25 33.54
CA ALA A 580 0.70 -17.60 33.32
C ALA A 580 -0.48 -18.52 32.94
N ALA A 581 -0.22 -19.45 32.04
CA ALA A 581 -1.23 -20.40 31.60
C ALA A 581 -1.62 -21.31 32.78
N ASP A 582 -2.82 -21.12 33.33
CA ASP A 582 -3.48 -22.14 34.14
C ASP A 582 -3.89 -23.32 33.23
N THR A 583 -4.25 -24.47 33.81
CA THR A 583 -4.79 -25.66 33.11
C THR A 583 -6.04 -25.40 32.24
N GLU A 584 -6.56 -24.18 32.21
CA GLU A 584 -7.75 -23.72 31.48
C GLU A 584 -7.40 -22.82 30.27
N GLY A 585 -6.85 -23.41 29.20
CA GLY A 585 -6.80 -22.81 27.86
C GLY A 585 -6.11 -21.44 27.72
N ARG A 586 -6.21 -20.85 26.52
CA ARG A 586 -5.64 -19.53 26.20
C ARG A 586 -6.52 -18.42 26.79
N ARG A 587 -5.96 -17.56 27.64
CA ARG A 587 -6.59 -16.29 28.05
C ARG A 587 -6.00 -15.13 27.24
N SER A 588 -6.84 -14.26 26.70
CA SER A 588 -6.37 -13.06 25.99
C SER A 588 -5.58 -12.17 26.96
N PRO A 589 -4.40 -11.65 26.58
CA PRO A 589 -3.65 -10.72 27.42
C PRO A 589 -4.33 -9.34 27.50
N CYS A 590 -5.28 -9.04 26.61
CA CYS A 590 -6.04 -7.79 26.65
C CYS A 590 -7.22 -7.89 27.62
N THR A 591 -7.12 -7.16 28.72
CA THR A 591 -8.11 -7.17 29.81
C THR A 591 -9.25 -6.20 29.59
N ALA A 592 -8.95 -5.05 28.99
CA ALA A 592 -9.93 -4.00 28.71
C ALA A 592 -9.45 -3.11 27.56
N ALA A 593 -10.38 -2.58 26.78
CA ALA A 593 -10.10 -1.58 25.76
C ALA A 593 -11.24 -0.54 25.65
N GLN A 594 -10.89 0.69 25.28
CA GLN A 594 -11.85 1.76 24.99
C GLN A 594 -11.46 2.50 23.73
N VAL A 595 -12.47 3.02 23.04
CA VAL A 595 -12.32 4.07 22.03
C VAL A 595 -12.97 5.34 22.58
N VAL A 596 -12.24 6.45 22.52
CA VAL A 596 -12.57 7.72 23.17
C VAL A 596 -12.45 8.85 22.16
N ARG A 597 -13.36 9.83 22.22
CA ARG A 597 -13.26 11.05 21.41
C ARG A 597 -12.18 11.99 21.94
N ILE A 598 -11.40 12.55 21.01
CA ILE A 598 -10.32 13.51 21.33
C ILE A 598 -10.84 14.91 21.68
#